data_AF-A0A2A5BJ81-F1
#
_entry.id   AF-A0A2A5BJ81-F1
#
_cell.length_a   1.000
_cell.length_b   1.000
_cell.length_c   1.000
_cell.angle_alpha   90.00
_cell.angle_beta   90.00
_cell.angle_gamma   90.00
#
_symmetry.space_group_name_H-M   'P 1'
#
loop_
_entity.id
_entity.type
_entity.pdbx_description
1 polymer ?
#
loop_
_entity_poly.entity_id
_entity_poly.type
_entity_poly.pdbx_seq_one_letter_code
_entity_poly.pdbx_strand_id
1 'polypeptide(L)'
;MFLFIVMLITASTILYCSHTNQALLAKPLSAHWQKLGWLLSLITFVLGLNLWATNTSIFIYLACAMLIFGLLPFLPLLIKKEK
;
A
#
# COMPACT_ATOMS: atom_id res chain seq x y z
N MET A 1 0.08 5.80 -15.30
CA MET A 1 1.20 5.10 -14.62
C MET A 1 1.61 5.76 -13.30
N PHE A 2 2.07 7.01 -13.28
CA PHE A 2 2.48 7.68 -12.03
C PHE A 2 1.40 7.68 -10.94
N LEU A 3 0.17 8.11 -11.30
CA LEU A 3 -0.97 8.13 -10.38
C LEU A 3 -1.27 6.74 -9.78
N PHE A 4 -1.22 5.68 -10.60
CA PHE A 4 -1.43 4.30 -10.14
C PHE A 4 -0.42 3.91 -9.06
N ILE A 5 0.86 4.23 -9.25
CA ILE A 5 1.93 3.91 -8.28
C ILE A 5 1.70 4.66 -6.97
N VAL A 6 1.43 5.96 -7.04
CA VAL A 6 1.17 6.79 -5.84
C VAL A 6 -0.05 6.28 -5.08
N MET A 7 -1.15 5.97 -5.77
CA MET A 7 -2.35 5.44 -5.14
C MET A 7 -2.11 4.07 -4.50
N LEU A 8 -1.35 3.19 -5.17
CA LEU A 8 -1.03 1.86 -4.64
C LEU A 8 -0.17 1.94 -3.38
N ILE A 9 0.89 2.75 -3.40
CA ILE A 9 1.74 2.98 -2.22
C ILE A 9 0.90 3.55 -1.08
N THR A 10 0.03 4.52 -1.36
CA THR A 10 -0.82 5.13 -0.35
C THR A 10 -1.81 4.12 0.24
N ALA A 11 -2.49 3.34 -0.60
CA ALA A 11 -3.42 2.30 -0.18
C ALA A 11 -2.72 1.24 0.69
N SER A 12 -1.60 0.71 0.23
CA SER A 12 -0.81 -0.28 0.97
C SER A 12 -0.25 0.27 2.28
N THR A 13 0.18 1.53 2.31
CA THR A 13 0.67 2.17 3.54
C THR A 13 -0.45 2.35 4.56
N ILE A 14 -1.63 2.81 4.13
CA ILE A 14 -2.81 2.92 5.01
C ILE A 14 -3.17 1.54 5.58
N LEU A 15 -3.24 0.52 4.71
CA LEU A 15 -3.57 -0.85 5.13
C LEU A 15 -2.53 -1.44 6.09
N TYR A 16 -1.25 -1.22 5.84
CA TYR A 16 -0.18 -1.63 6.74
C TYR A 16 -0.29 -0.92 8.09
N CYS A 17 -0.41 0.40 8.10
CA CYS A 17 -0.50 1.19 9.33
C CYS A 17 -1.81 0.95 10.12
N SER A 18 -2.84 0.37 9.51
CA SER A 18 -4.04 -0.10 10.21
C SER A 18 -3.85 -1.43 10.94
N HIS A 19 -2.79 -2.19 10.66
CA HIS A 19 -2.55 -3.48 11.32
C HIS A 19 -1.89 -3.29 12.68
N THR A 20 -2.18 -4.16 13.64
CA THR A 20 -1.56 -4.15 14.98
C THR A 20 -0.03 -4.38 14.99
N ASN A 21 0.52 -5.09 13.99
CA ASN A 21 1.93 -5.48 13.92
C ASN A 21 2.77 -4.46 13.13
N GLN A 22 2.20 -3.30 12.82
CA GLN A 22 2.90 -2.24 12.09
C GLN A 22 3.92 -1.55 13.00
N ALA A 23 5.08 -1.23 12.44
CA ALA A 23 6.20 -0.65 13.18
C ALA A 23 6.45 0.84 12.86
N LEU A 24 5.55 1.48 12.09
CA LEU A 24 5.71 2.88 11.64
C LEU A 24 5.10 3.90 12.60
N LEU A 25 3.93 3.60 13.16
CA LEU A 25 3.18 4.48 14.06
C LEU A 25 3.13 3.88 15.47
N ALA A 26 2.97 4.74 16.47
CA ALA A 26 2.84 4.30 17.87
C ALA A 26 1.52 3.55 18.16
N LYS A 27 0.48 3.79 17.35
CA LYS A 27 -0.83 3.15 17.44
C LYS A 27 -1.35 2.84 16.04
N PRO A 28 -2.08 1.72 15.86
CA PRO A 28 -2.68 1.41 14.57
C PRO A 28 -3.75 2.44 14.20
N LEU A 29 -3.92 2.68 12.89
CA LEU A 29 -5.04 3.49 12.40
C LEU A 29 -6.38 2.84 12.73
N SER A 30 -7.42 3.67 12.89
CA SER A 30 -8.78 3.19 13.14
C SER A 30 -9.34 2.39 11.96
N ALA A 31 -10.38 1.59 12.23
CA ALA A 31 -11.05 0.77 11.23
C ALA A 31 -11.65 1.60 10.06
N HIS A 32 -11.93 2.89 10.26
CA HIS A 32 -12.40 3.77 9.18
C HIS A 32 -11.33 3.96 8.10
N TRP A 33 -10.08 4.17 8.51
CA TRP A 33 -8.95 4.29 7.58
C TRP A 33 -8.62 2.97 6.89
N GLN A 34 -8.79 1.84 7.59
CA GLN A 34 -8.62 0.53 6.96
C GLN A 34 -9.61 0.35 5.79
N LYS A 35 -10.89 0.72 5.98
CA LYS A 35 -11.90 0.70 4.91
C LYS A 35 -11.51 1.61 3.76
N LEU A 36 -11.01 2.82 4.07
CA LEU A 36 -10.53 3.76 3.06
C LEU A 36 -9.34 3.19 2.27
N GLY A 37 -8.40 2.52 2.94
CA GLY A 37 -7.28 1.83 2.31
C GLY A 37 -7.72 0.74 1.34
N TRP A 38 -8.68 -0.10 1.74
CA TRP A 38 -9.26 -1.12 0.85
C TRP A 38 -9.98 -0.52 -0.36
N LEU A 39 -10.79 0.52 -0.14
CA LEU A 39 -11.50 1.22 -1.21
C LEU A 39 -10.51 1.85 -2.20
N LEU A 40 -9.46 2.50 -1.70
CA LEU A 40 -8.41 3.09 -2.53
C LEU A 40 -7.64 2.01 -3.31
N SER A 41 -7.37 0.86 -2.68
CA SER A 41 -6.73 -0.29 -3.33
C SER A 41 -7.58 -0.82 -4.48
N LEU A 42 -8.90 -0.94 -4.28
CA LEU A 42 -9.84 -1.38 -5.30
C LEU A 42 -9.93 -0.39 -6.47
N ILE A 43 -10.02 0.92 -6.19
CA ILE A 43 -9.97 1.96 -7.23
C ILE A 43 -8.66 1.86 -8.02
N THR A 44 -7.53 1.67 -7.33
CA THR A 44 -6.22 1.55 -7.98
C THR A 44 -6.16 0.33 -8.91
N PHE A 45 -6.73 -0.80 -8.49
CA PHE A 45 -6.83 -1.99 -9.32
C PHE A 45 -7.68 -1.76 -10.58
N VAL A 46 -8.86 -1.14 -10.42
CA VAL A 46 -9.74 -0.78 -11.54
C VAL A 46 -9.05 0.21 -12.49
N LEU A 47 -8.29 1.17 -11.97
CA LEU A 47 -7.48 2.08 -12.78
C LEU A 47 -6.44 1.30 -13.61
N GLY A 48 -5.79 0.30 -13.02
CA GLY A 48 -4.87 -0.59 -13.74
C GLY A 48 -5.54 -1.29 -14.93
N LEU A 49 -6.75 -1.84 -14.73
CA LEU A 49 -7.54 -2.47 -15.80
C LEU A 49 -7.87 -1.54 -16.98
N ASN A 50 -7.92 -0.23 -16.75
CA ASN A 50 -8.15 0.76 -17.81
C ASN A 50 -6.86 1.23 -18.51
N LEU A 51 -5.69 0.94 -17.94
CA LEU A 51 -4.39 1.38 -18.47
C LEU A 51 -3.66 0.27 -19.25
N TRP A 52 -3.84 -0.98 -18.86
CA TRP A 52 -3.15 -2.13 -19.45
C TRP A 52 -4.09 -3.31 -19.68
N ALA A 53 -3.63 -4.29 -20.45
CA ALA A 53 -4.33 -5.57 -20.62
C ALA A 53 -4.56 -6.26 -19.26
N THR A 54 -5.68 -6.96 -19.11
CA THR A 54 -6.13 -7.57 -17.85
C THR A 54 -5.04 -8.36 -17.11
N ASN A 55 -4.35 -9.26 -17.81
CA ASN A 55 -3.30 -10.08 -17.21
C ASN A 55 -2.12 -9.23 -16.71
N THR A 56 -1.72 -8.23 -17.48
CA THR A 56 -0.66 -7.27 -17.13
C THR A 56 -1.05 -6.47 -15.90
N SER A 57 -2.30 -6.01 -15.82
CA SER A 57 -2.82 -5.24 -14.68
C SER A 57 -2.84 -6.05 -13.39
N ILE A 58 -3.29 -7.30 -13.47
CA ILE A 58 -3.28 -8.24 -12.33
C ILE A 58 -1.83 -8.47 -11.86
N PHE A 59 -0.94 -8.78 -12.80
CA PHE A 59 0.45 -9.04 -12.47
C PHE A 59 1.15 -7.83 -11.85
N ILE A 60 1.05 -6.65 -12.46
CA ILE A 60 1.67 -5.42 -11.95
C ILE A 60 1.12 -5.06 -10.57
N TYR A 61 -0.19 -5.13 -10.39
CA TYR A 61 -0.82 -4.83 -9.11
C TYR A 61 -0.30 -5.76 -8.00
N LEU A 62 -0.28 -7.08 -8.25
CA LEU A 62 0.23 -8.06 -7.29
C LEU A 62 1.73 -7.88 -7.03
N ALA A 63 2.54 -7.74 -8.07
CA ALA A 63 3.98 -7.58 -7.93
C ALA A 63 4.34 -6.32 -7.13
N CYS A 64 3.68 -5.19 -7.43
CA CYS A 64 3.88 -3.96 -6.67
C CYS A 64 3.36 -4.08 -5.24
N ALA A 65 2.19 -4.69 -5.01
CA ALA A 65 1.67 -4.89 -3.67
C ALA A 65 2.61 -5.76 -2.82
N MET A 66 3.11 -6.88 -3.37
CA MET A 66 4.09 -7.74 -2.72
C MET A 66 5.38 -6.98 -2.39
N LEU A 67 5.89 -6.19 -3.34
CA LEU A 67 7.08 -5.37 -3.12
C LEU A 67 6.86 -4.34 -2.01
N ILE A 68 5.74 -3.60 -2.05
CA ILE A 68 5.43 -2.55 -1.07
C ILE A 68 5.24 -3.15 0.32
N PHE A 69 4.43 -4.21 0.47
CA PHE A 69 4.24 -4.90 1.75
C PHE A 69 5.51 -5.62 2.23
N GLY A 70 6.39 -6.04 1.32
CA GLY A 70 7.70 -6.57 1.65
C GLY A 70 8.65 -5.50 2.18
N LEU A 71 8.58 -4.26 1.67
CA LEU A 71 9.49 -3.16 2.05
C LEU A 71 8.99 -2.34 3.25
N LEU A 72 7.68 -2.12 3.39
CA LEU A 72 7.05 -1.33 4.46
C LEU A 72 7.52 -1.71 5.88
N PRO A 73 7.65 -3.00 6.25
CA PRO A 73 8.12 -3.40 7.58
C PRO A 73 9.56 -2.98 7.89
N PHE A 74 10.39 -2.78 6.87
CA PHE A 74 11.81 -2.43 7.03
C PHE A 74 12.05 -0.92 6.99
N LEU A 75 11.06 -0.11 6.59
CA LEU A 75 11.17 1.35 6.60
C LEU A 75 11.63 1.93 7.96
N PRO A 76 11.09 1.47 9.11
CA PRO A 76 11.56 1.92 10.43
C PRO A 76 13.05 1.67 10.69
N LEU A 77 13.67 0.68 10.03
CA LEU A 77 15.12 0.40 10.16
C LEU A 77 15.96 1.43 9.40
N LEU A 78 15.42 1.97 8.30
CA LEU A 78 16.10 2.99 7.48
C LEU A 78 15.97 4.38 8.11
N ILE A 79 14.89 4.62 8.86
CA ILE A 79 14.68 5.84 9.63
C ILE A 79 15.50 5.71 10.92
N LYS A 80 16.81 5.97 10.82
CA LYS A 80 17.72 6.03 11.97
C LYS A 80 17.12 6.99 13.01
N LYS A 81 16.64 6.43 14.13
CA LYS A 81 16.32 7.21 15.32
C LYS A 81 17.67 7.67 15.88
N GLU A 82 18.11 8.87 15.52
CA GLU A 82 19.13 9.56 16.32
C GLU A 82 18.54 9.67 17.73
N LYS A 83 19.09 8.86 18.64
CA LYS A 83 18.85 9.01 20.08
C LYS A 83 19.55 10.26 20.57
#